data_AF-A0A085LKA8-F1
#
_entry.id   AF-A0A085LKA8-F1
#
_cell.length_a   1.000
_cell.length_b   1.000
_cell.length_c   1.000
_cell.angle_alpha   90.00
_cell.angle_beta   90.00
_cell.angle_gamma   90.00
#
_symmetry.space_group_name_H-M   'P 1'
#
loop_
_entity.id
_entity.type
_entity.pdbx_description
1 polymer ?
#
loop_
_entity_poly.entity_id
_entity_poly.type
_entity_poly.pdbx_seq_one_letter_code
_entity_poly.pdbx_strand_id
1 'polypeptide(L)'
;MRLHSCYQKNPSFNLTARDYGSLLLNTARSYENCSLKLAKTSGKLHFLLKCRAFGLIPRSLLPSSAIEDNNHTRNILHNAGYSLLRHQIRTDRRTVALLLAEIREHMRDLAASIPNTLLAPVVAHVANESALLRSLHDGLLATKFEKLICSTTWEFRRSRSRSNLSLTAHLDRTVINLSSRTLNNMEKLVLAKGLNYVPTPKHVPILNIFSSVEAALDKVDKCKANEIRCAISNVLLSRACQPKLNQLRSNFGTTVV
;
A
#
# COMPACT_ATOMS: atom_id res chain seq x y z
N MET A 1 8.69 -21.19 -1.13
CA MET A 1 9.74 -21.24 -0.08
C MET A 1 9.28 -22.20 1.01
N ARG A 2 9.82 -23.41 1.03
CA ARG A 2 9.63 -24.38 2.13
C ARG A 2 10.34 -23.82 3.37
N LEU A 3 9.68 -23.87 4.52
CA LEU A 3 10.32 -23.57 5.80
C LEU A 3 11.20 -24.74 6.15
N HIS A 4 12.52 -24.53 6.19
CA HIS A 4 13.35 -25.38 6.99
C HIS A 4 13.19 -24.88 8.42
N SER A 5 12.48 -25.66 9.22
CA SER A 5 12.46 -25.52 10.68
C SER A 5 13.92 -25.51 11.16
N CYS A 6 14.33 -24.47 11.88
CA CYS A 6 15.75 -24.19 12.14
C CYS A 6 16.24 -24.84 13.43
N TYR A 7 15.40 -25.59 14.15
CA TYR A 7 15.72 -26.22 15.44
C TYR A 7 17.05 -26.99 15.46
N GLN A 8 17.49 -27.58 14.34
CA GLN A 8 18.76 -28.30 14.27
C GLN A 8 19.98 -27.40 14.53
N LYS A 9 19.85 -26.09 14.28
CA LYS A 9 20.94 -25.13 14.39
C LYS A 9 21.10 -24.56 15.80
N ASN A 10 20.11 -24.71 16.67
CA ASN A 10 20.15 -24.10 17.99
C ASN A 10 20.48 -25.15 19.09
N PRO A 11 21.56 -24.92 19.88
CA PRO A 11 21.96 -25.84 20.95
C PRO A 11 20.88 -26.06 22.02
N SER A 12 19.99 -25.09 22.25
CA SER A 12 18.93 -25.20 23.25
C SER A 12 17.94 -26.32 22.94
N PHE A 13 17.61 -26.55 21.68
CA PHE A 13 16.72 -27.67 21.30
C PHE A 13 17.41 -29.02 21.49
N ASN A 14 18.71 -29.10 21.23
CA ASN A 14 19.49 -30.32 21.46
C ASN A 14 19.60 -30.65 22.96
N LEU A 15 19.73 -29.63 23.82
CA LEU A 15 19.71 -29.79 25.27
C LEU A 15 18.34 -30.27 25.76
N THR A 16 17.24 -29.69 25.26
CA THR A 16 15.88 -30.16 25.61
C THR A 16 15.64 -31.62 25.21
N ALA A 17 16.18 -32.05 24.07
CA ALA A 17 16.08 -33.43 23.61
C ALA A 17 16.83 -34.41 24.53
N ARG A 18 18.00 -34.00 25.03
CA ARG A 18 18.86 -34.80 25.90
C ARG A 18 18.27 -34.95 27.30
N ASP A 19 17.77 -33.86 27.87
CA ASP A 19 17.42 -33.80 29.29
C ASP A 19 15.95 -34.17 29.57
N TYR A 20 15.05 -33.91 28.61
CA TYR A 20 13.59 -34.07 28.81
C TYR A 20 12.92 -34.98 27.75
N GLY A 21 13.69 -35.47 26.78
CA GLY A 21 13.22 -36.44 25.79
C GLY A 21 12.43 -35.86 24.61
N SER A 22 11.88 -36.77 23.80
CA SER A 22 11.33 -36.46 22.48
C SER A 22 9.97 -35.76 22.49
N LEU A 23 9.13 -36.01 23.51
CA LEU A 23 7.81 -35.40 23.62
C LEU A 23 7.91 -33.87 23.75
N LEU A 24 8.78 -33.42 24.65
CA LEU A 24 8.96 -31.99 24.93
C LEU A 24 9.72 -31.26 23.82
N LEU A 25 10.63 -31.97 23.14
CA LEU A 25 11.23 -31.48 21.92
C LEU A 25 10.18 -31.24 20.82
N ASN A 26 9.19 -32.14 20.70
CA ASN A 26 8.13 -31.99 19.71
C ASN A 26 7.19 -30.82 20.04
N THR A 27 6.88 -30.57 21.31
CA THR A 27 6.10 -29.37 21.69
C THR A 27 6.88 -28.08 21.42
N ALA A 28 8.19 -28.05 21.70
CA ALA A 28 9.06 -26.92 21.36
C ALA A 28 9.13 -26.67 19.84
N ARG A 29 9.20 -27.73 19.04
CA ARG A 29 9.15 -27.64 17.57
C ARG A 29 7.79 -27.14 17.06
N SER A 30 6.69 -27.63 17.63
CA SER A 30 5.35 -27.15 17.30
C SER A 30 5.21 -25.66 17.64
N TYR A 31 5.73 -25.21 18.77
CA TYR A 31 5.79 -23.80 19.14
C TYR A 31 6.57 -22.96 18.12
N GLU A 32 7.77 -23.38 17.71
CA GLU A 32 8.55 -22.69 16.66
C GLU A 32 7.75 -22.63 15.34
N ASN A 33 7.23 -23.77 14.88
CA ASN A 33 6.52 -23.86 13.61
C ASN A 33 5.24 -23.00 13.60
N CYS A 34 4.45 -23.03 14.67
CA CYS A 34 3.25 -22.19 14.80
C CYS A 34 3.63 -20.70 14.82
N SER A 35 4.71 -20.32 15.50
CA SER A 35 5.22 -18.94 15.53
C SER A 35 5.70 -18.44 14.17
N LEU A 36 6.44 -19.26 13.42
CA LEU A 36 6.87 -18.92 12.06
C LEU A 36 5.70 -18.86 11.08
N LYS A 37 4.73 -19.76 11.22
CA LYS A 37 3.49 -19.75 10.42
C LYS A 37 2.66 -18.50 10.71
N LEU A 38 2.54 -18.10 11.98
CA LEU A 38 1.88 -16.87 12.42
C LEU A 38 2.52 -15.63 11.78
N ALA A 39 3.86 -15.56 11.78
CA ALA A 39 4.58 -14.44 11.16
C ALA A 39 4.22 -14.29 9.68
N LYS A 40 4.15 -15.40 8.93
CA LYS A 40 3.76 -15.42 7.51
C LYS A 40 2.30 -15.03 7.28
N THR A 41 1.38 -15.64 8.02
CA THR A 41 -0.06 -15.37 7.86
C THR A 41 -0.38 -13.93 8.24
N SER A 42 0.27 -13.38 9.27
CA SER A 42 0.14 -11.98 9.67
C SER A 42 0.66 -11.03 8.59
N GLY A 43 1.84 -11.30 8.02
CA GLY A 43 2.38 -10.49 6.91
C GLY A 43 1.47 -10.53 5.68
N LYS A 44 0.99 -11.72 5.29
CA LYS A 44 0.00 -11.87 4.20
C LYS A 44 -1.28 -11.09 4.49
N LEU A 45 -1.83 -11.21 5.70
CA LEU A 45 -3.04 -10.49 6.12
C LEU A 45 -2.84 -8.97 6.03
N HIS A 46 -1.70 -8.45 6.51
CA HIS A 46 -1.35 -7.03 6.40
C HIS A 46 -1.32 -6.56 4.94
N PHE A 47 -0.68 -7.33 4.07
CA PHE A 47 -0.67 -7.06 2.63
C PHE A 47 -2.09 -7.02 2.03
N LEU A 48 -2.94 -8.00 2.36
CA LEU A 48 -4.33 -8.02 1.86
C LEU A 48 -5.17 -6.86 2.40
N LEU A 49 -4.96 -6.44 3.66
CA LEU A 49 -5.62 -5.28 4.24
C LEU A 49 -5.19 -3.98 3.54
N LYS A 50 -3.90 -3.84 3.22
CA LYS A 50 -3.40 -2.73 2.38
C LYS A 50 -4.06 -2.75 1.01
N CYS A 51 -4.06 -3.88 0.31
CA CYS A 51 -4.74 -4.02 -0.99
C CYS A 51 -6.21 -3.58 -0.91
N ARG A 52 -6.95 -4.01 0.13
CA ARG A 52 -8.33 -3.59 0.37
C ARG A 52 -8.48 -2.08 0.55
N ALA A 53 -7.59 -1.44 1.32
CA ALA A 53 -7.65 -0.01 1.60
C ALA A 53 -7.41 0.84 0.33
N PHE A 54 -6.51 0.41 -0.55
CA PHE A 54 -6.19 1.09 -1.80
C PHE A 54 -7.08 0.68 -2.98
N GLY A 55 -8.08 -0.16 -2.74
CA GLY A 55 -8.97 -0.59 -3.80
C GLY A 55 -8.31 -1.52 -4.84
N LEU A 56 -7.28 -2.27 -4.45
CA LEU A 56 -6.51 -3.15 -5.34
C LEU A 56 -6.83 -4.63 -5.10
N ILE A 57 -6.94 -5.40 -6.19
CA ILE A 57 -7.09 -6.86 -6.14
C ILE A 57 -5.78 -7.51 -6.58
N PRO A 58 -5.13 -8.33 -5.73
CA PRO A 58 -3.99 -9.12 -6.14
C PRO A 58 -4.36 -10.06 -7.30
N ARG A 59 -3.47 -10.23 -8.28
CA ARG A 59 -3.69 -11.13 -9.43
C ARG A 59 -4.03 -12.57 -9.04
N SER A 60 -3.54 -13.05 -7.90
CA SER A 60 -3.85 -14.39 -7.39
C SER A 60 -5.31 -14.59 -7.01
N LEU A 61 -6.08 -13.50 -6.85
CA LEU A 61 -7.49 -13.52 -6.48
C LEU A 61 -8.39 -13.02 -7.62
N LEU A 62 -7.81 -12.72 -8.79
CA LEU A 62 -8.58 -12.34 -9.97
C LEU A 62 -9.00 -13.62 -10.69
N PRO A 63 -10.31 -13.91 -10.78
CA PRO A 63 -10.78 -15.01 -11.60
C PRO A 63 -10.51 -14.67 -13.07
N SER A 64 -10.01 -15.64 -13.83
CA SER A 64 -9.86 -15.50 -15.29
C SER A 64 -11.11 -16.08 -15.95
N SER A 65 -11.79 -15.29 -16.79
CA SER A 65 -12.87 -15.81 -17.65
C SER A 65 -12.35 -16.13 -19.04
N ALA A 66 -12.87 -17.20 -19.66
CA ALA A 66 -12.68 -17.49 -21.08
C ALA A 66 -13.69 -16.76 -21.99
N ILE A 67 -14.62 -16.00 -21.39
CA ILE A 67 -15.70 -15.27 -22.08
C ILE A 67 -15.17 -13.94 -22.63
N GLU A 68 -15.81 -13.45 -23.69
CA GLU A 68 -15.54 -12.14 -24.30
C GLU A 68 -15.45 -10.99 -23.29
N ASP A 69 -14.53 -10.07 -23.56
CA ASP A 69 -14.09 -9.02 -22.65
C ASP A 69 -15.04 -7.81 -22.67
N ASN A 70 -16.25 -8.04 -22.14
CA ASN A 70 -17.31 -7.05 -21.99
C ASN A 70 -17.20 -6.28 -20.65
N ASN A 71 -17.70 -5.05 -20.61
CA ASN A 71 -17.71 -4.26 -19.36
C ASN A 71 -18.49 -4.97 -18.23
N HIS A 72 -19.56 -5.68 -18.58
CA HIS A 72 -20.35 -6.45 -17.62
C HIS A 72 -19.56 -7.62 -17.03
N THR A 73 -18.84 -8.39 -17.87
CA THR A 73 -18.01 -9.50 -17.40
C THR A 73 -16.85 -8.99 -16.53
N ARG A 74 -16.20 -7.88 -16.90
CA ARG A 74 -15.20 -7.21 -16.05
C ARG A 74 -15.74 -6.82 -14.67
N ASN A 75 -16.95 -6.26 -14.61
CA ASN A 75 -17.58 -5.88 -13.33
C ASN A 75 -17.88 -7.09 -12.45
N ILE A 76 -18.39 -8.18 -13.03
CA ILE A 76 -18.63 -9.44 -12.31
C ILE A 76 -17.32 -9.99 -11.75
N LEU A 77 -16.28 -10.10 -12.58
CA LEU A 77 -14.97 -10.62 -12.16
C LEU A 77 -14.34 -9.76 -11.07
N HIS A 78 -14.46 -8.44 -11.18
CA HIS A 78 -13.99 -7.50 -10.18
C HIS A 78 -14.72 -7.70 -8.84
N ASN A 79 -16.04 -7.79 -8.86
CA ASN A 79 -16.86 -8.02 -7.66
C ASN A 79 -16.59 -9.39 -7.03
N ALA A 80 -16.42 -10.43 -7.85
CA ALA A 80 -16.02 -11.76 -7.42
C ALA A 80 -14.63 -11.74 -6.76
N GLY A 81 -13.64 -11.10 -7.39
CA GLY A 81 -12.30 -10.94 -6.84
C GLY A 81 -12.28 -10.20 -5.50
N TYR A 82 -13.10 -9.16 -5.34
CA TYR A 82 -13.28 -8.48 -4.06
C TYR A 82 -13.94 -9.36 -2.99
N SER A 83 -14.92 -10.17 -3.39
CA SER A 83 -15.59 -11.10 -2.48
C SER A 83 -14.62 -12.16 -1.98
N LEU A 84 -13.77 -12.70 -2.86
CA LEU A 84 -12.66 -13.60 -2.52
C LEU A 84 -11.63 -12.93 -1.61
N LEU A 85 -11.25 -11.67 -1.88
CA LEU A 85 -10.35 -10.89 -1.02
C LEU A 85 -10.92 -10.77 0.41
N ARG A 86 -12.20 -10.41 0.54
CA ARG A 86 -12.86 -10.30 1.85
C ARG A 86 -12.96 -11.65 2.55
N HIS A 87 -13.27 -12.73 1.83
CA HIS A 87 -13.29 -14.08 2.38
C HIS A 87 -11.90 -14.49 2.88
N GLN A 88 -10.86 -14.30 2.06
CA GLN A 88 -9.48 -14.63 2.44
C GLN A 88 -9.02 -13.86 3.68
N ILE A 89 -9.34 -12.57 3.79
CA ILE A 89 -9.04 -11.77 4.99
C ILE A 89 -9.71 -12.36 6.24
N ARG A 90 -10.96 -12.81 6.14
CA ARG A 90 -11.66 -13.46 7.27
C ARG A 90 -11.01 -14.77 7.64
N THR A 91 -10.66 -15.61 6.66
CA THR A 91 -9.98 -16.88 6.87
C THR A 91 -8.59 -16.68 7.49
N ASP A 92 -7.80 -15.72 6.97
CA ASP A 92 -6.48 -15.39 7.51
C ASP A 92 -6.58 -14.84 8.96
N ARG A 93 -7.61 -14.05 9.30
CA ARG A 93 -7.86 -13.62 10.69
C ARG A 93 -8.18 -14.78 11.63
N ARG A 94 -9.03 -15.73 11.19
CA ARG A 94 -9.35 -16.94 11.97
C ARG A 94 -8.11 -17.79 12.19
N THR A 95 -7.31 -18.00 11.16
CA THR A 95 -6.06 -18.79 11.29
C THR A 95 -5.05 -18.10 12.20
N VAL A 96 -4.91 -16.77 12.14
CA VAL A 96 -4.08 -16.01 13.11
C VAL A 96 -4.57 -16.22 14.54
N ALA A 97 -5.88 -16.15 14.80
CA ALA A 97 -6.43 -16.38 16.13
C ALA A 97 -6.17 -17.81 16.65
N LEU A 98 -6.34 -18.83 15.79
CA LEU A 98 -6.04 -20.22 16.14
C LEU A 98 -4.56 -20.43 16.44
N LEU A 99 -3.66 -19.91 15.59
CA LEU A 99 -2.22 -20.02 15.80
C LEU A 99 -1.78 -19.33 17.11
N LEU A 100 -2.37 -18.19 17.45
CA LEU A 100 -2.10 -17.52 18.73
C LEU A 100 -2.56 -18.35 19.92
N ALA A 101 -3.67 -19.08 19.81
CA ALA A 101 -4.14 -20.00 20.85
C ALA A 101 -3.20 -21.20 21.01
N GLU A 102 -2.84 -21.87 19.91
CA GLU A 102 -1.88 -22.99 19.89
C GLU A 102 -0.51 -22.58 20.46
N ILE A 103 0.00 -21.41 20.07
CA ILE A 103 1.26 -20.87 20.59
C ILE A 103 1.20 -20.68 22.10
N ARG A 104 0.09 -20.16 22.63
CA ARG A 104 -0.09 -19.96 24.08
C ARG A 104 -0.19 -21.29 24.82
N GLU A 105 -0.85 -22.28 24.24
CA GLU A 105 -0.97 -23.62 24.79
C GLU A 105 0.41 -24.30 24.87
N HIS A 106 1.13 -24.40 23.74
CA HIS A 106 2.47 -24.97 23.72
C HIS A 106 3.45 -24.25 24.65
N MET A 107 3.36 -22.92 24.75
CA MET A 107 4.16 -22.15 25.70
C MET A 107 3.84 -22.48 27.15
N ARG A 108 2.56 -22.70 27.49
CA ARG A 108 2.15 -23.10 28.83
C ARG A 108 2.68 -24.48 29.17
N ASP A 109 2.60 -25.42 28.24
CA ASP A 109 3.10 -26.79 28.44
C ASP A 109 4.62 -26.81 28.62
N LEU A 110 5.34 -26.02 27.82
CA LEU A 110 6.80 -25.88 27.94
C LEU A 110 7.20 -25.22 29.26
N ALA A 111 6.49 -24.18 29.68
CA ALA A 111 6.76 -23.49 30.95
C ALA A 111 6.43 -24.34 32.19
N ALA A 112 5.47 -25.25 32.08
CA ALA A 112 5.17 -26.21 33.15
C ALA A 112 6.23 -27.32 33.28
N SER A 113 6.90 -27.66 32.16
CA SER A 113 7.79 -28.82 32.10
C SER A 113 9.28 -28.48 32.22
N ILE A 114 9.68 -27.26 31.84
CA ILE A 114 11.10 -26.84 31.74
C ILE A 114 11.36 -25.63 32.64
N PRO A 115 12.49 -25.59 33.37
CA PRO A 115 12.91 -24.39 34.09
C PRO A 115 13.20 -23.22 33.13
N ASN A 116 12.97 -22.00 33.63
CA ASN A 116 13.12 -20.77 32.84
C ASN A 116 14.52 -20.58 32.21
N THR A 117 15.55 -21.20 32.77
CA THR A 117 16.94 -21.13 32.27
C THR A 117 17.11 -21.75 30.88
N LEU A 118 16.38 -22.83 30.57
CA LEU A 118 16.41 -23.49 29.27
C LEU A 118 15.29 -22.99 28.35
N LEU A 119 14.16 -22.53 28.92
CA LEU A 119 13.04 -21.98 28.17
C LEU A 119 13.38 -20.63 27.52
N ALA A 120 14.06 -19.73 28.25
CA ALA A 120 14.34 -18.38 27.75
C ALA A 120 15.17 -18.36 26.44
N PRO A 121 16.23 -19.17 26.27
CA PRO A 121 16.94 -19.30 25.00
C PRO A 121 16.09 -19.79 23.83
N VAL A 122 15.18 -20.74 24.08
CA VAL A 122 14.26 -21.27 23.06
C VAL A 122 13.29 -20.17 22.60
N VAL A 123 12.68 -19.46 23.55
CA VAL A 123 11.77 -18.34 23.26
C VAL A 123 12.50 -17.21 22.52
N ALA A 124 13.71 -16.85 22.97
CA ALA A 124 14.52 -15.83 22.32
C ALA A 124 14.88 -16.21 20.88
N HIS A 125 15.22 -17.48 20.63
CA HIS A 125 15.49 -17.97 19.28
C HIS A 125 14.27 -17.86 18.36
N VAL A 126 13.11 -18.36 18.82
CA VAL A 126 11.88 -18.30 18.03
C VAL A 126 11.46 -16.86 17.78
N ALA A 127 11.62 -15.98 18.77
CA ALA A 127 11.39 -14.54 18.61
C ALA A 127 12.30 -13.93 17.53
N ASN A 128 13.60 -14.22 17.57
CA ASN A 128 14.57 -13.74 16.58
C ASN A 128 14.27 -14.26 15.17
N GLU A 129 14.07 -15.56 15.00
CA GLU A 129 13.72 -16.16 13.71
C GLU A 129 12.41 -15.60 13.14
N SER A 130 11.38 -15.46 13.99
CA SER A 130 10.12 -14.86 13.56
C SER A 130 10.26 -13.37 13.18
N ALA A 131 11.17 -12.64 13.81
CA ALA A 131 11.45 -11.24 13.50
C ALA A 131 12.23 -11.09 12.18
N LEU A 132 13.25 -11.92 11.97
CA LEU A 132 13.98 -12.00 10.70
C LEU A 132 13.05 -12.38 9.55
N LEU A 133 12.17 -13.36 9.77
CA LEU A 133 11.20 -13.74 8.77
C LEU A 133 10.27 -12.57 8.43
N ARG A 134 9.76 -11.86 9.44
CA ARG A 134 8.90 -10.68 9.25
C ARG A 134 9.58 -9.61 8.41
N SER A 135 10.81 -9.24 8.74
CA SER A 135 11.53 -8.19 7.99
C SER A 135 11.76 -8.56 6.52
N LEU A 136 12.17 -9.81 6.25
CA LEU A 136 12.32 -10.32 4.88
C LEU A 136 10.98 -10.32 4.12
N HIS A 137 9.91 -10.79 4.78
CA HIS A 137 8.59 -10.83 4.16
C HIS A 137 8.03 -9.44 3.89
N ASP A 138 8.25 -8.48 4.79
CA ASP A 138 7.78 -7.11 4.64
C ASP A 138 8.41 -6.43 3.42
N GLY A 139 9.72 -6.61 3.19
CA GLY A 139 10.39 -6.11 1.99
C GLY A 139 9.82 -6.73 0.70
N LEU A 140 9.60 -8.05 0.67
CA LEU A 140 9.02 -8.74 -0.49
C LEU A 140 7.57 -8.32 -0.75
N LEU A 141 6.77 -8.13 0.31
CA LEU A 141 5.39 -7.71 0.19
C LEU A 141 5.26 -6.24 -0.20
N ALA A 142 6.18 -5.37 0.26
CA ALA A 142 6.27 -3.97 -0.17
C ALA A 142 6.56 -3.87 -1.67
N THR A 143 7.60 -4.56 -2.15
CA THR A 143 7.93 -4.57 -3.59
C THR A 143 6.81 -5.17 -4.45
N LYS A 144 6.12 -6.21 -3.95
CA LYS A 144 4.94 -6.78 -4.60
C LYS A 144 3.79 -5.78 -4.66
N PHE A 145 3.58 -5.03 -3.59
CA PHE A 145 2.53 -4.01 -3.50
C PHE A 145 2.80 -2.84 -4.44
N GLU A 146 4.03 -2.32 -4.47
CA GLU A 146 4.45 -1.27 -5.42
C GLU A 146 4.25 -1.72 -6.87
N LYS A 147 4.67 -2.93 -7.23
CA LYS A 147 4.42 -3.50 -8.56
C LYS A 147 2.93 -3.56 -8.90
N LEU A 148 2.08 -3.88 -7.91
CA LEU A 148 0.63 -3.93 -8.10
C LEU A 148 0.05 -2.53 -8.35
N ILE A 149 0.45 -1.53 -7.55
CA ILE A 149 0.07 -0.12 -7.75
C ILE A 149 0.48 0.32 -9.16
N CYS A 150 1.76 0.21 -9.50
CA CYS A 150 2.28 0.65 -10.80
C CYS A 150 1.57 -0.03 -11.99
N SER A 151 1.06 -1.25 -11.82
CA SER A 151 0.31 -1.96 -12.87
C SER A 151 -1.15 -1.52 -13.02
N THR A 152 -1.74 -0.93 -11.97
CA THR A 152 -3.17 -0.58 -11.89
C THR A 152 -3.42 0.90 -12.09
N THR A 153 -2.55 1.77 -11.59
CA THR A 153 -2.64 3.23 -11.81
C THR A 153 -2.24 3.60 -13.24
N TRP A 154 -3.09 4.38 -13.90
CA TRP A 154 -2.95 4.85 -15.29
C TRP A 154 -1.74 5.78 -15.52
N GLU A 155 -1.22 6.41 -14.46
CA GLU A 155 -0.05 7.30 -14.50
C GLU A 155 1.23 6.59 -14.98
N PHE A 156 1.37 5.28 -14.73
CA PHE A 156 2.54 4.51 -15.15
C PHE A 156 2.38 3.76 -16.48
N ARG A 157 1.14 3.49 -16.93
CA ARG A 157 0.87 2.78 -18.20
C ARG A 157 1.24 3.61 -19.44
N ARG A 158 1.30 4.94 -19.35
CA ARG A 158 1.73 5.79 -20.47
C ARG A 158 3.22 5.69 -20.79
N SER A 159 4.04 5.13 -19.90
CA SER A 159 5.50 5.14 -20.07
C SER A 159 6.04 4.16 -21.12
N ARG A 160 5.26 3.18 -21.59
CA ARG A 160 5.75 2.14 -22.51
C ARG A 160 5.21 2.18 -23.93
N SER A 161 4.22 3.01 -24.24
CA SER A 161 3.59 2.96 -25.58
C SER A 161 2.84 4.24 -25.96
N ARG A 162 3.48 5.40 -25.88
CA ARG A 162 3.11 6.52 -26.75
C ARG A 162 4.38 7.08 -27.36
N SER A 163 4.39 7.07 -28.69
CA SER A 163 5.43 7.61 -29.54
C SER A 163 5.96 8.95 -29.00
N ASN A 164 7.28 9.07 -28.96
CA ASN A 164 8.02 10.27 -28.53
C ASN A 164 7.72 11.53 -29.37
N LEU A 165 6.83 11.47 -30.37
CA LEU A 165 6.54 12.55 -31.30
C LEU A 165 5.47 13.55 -30.81
N SER A 166 4.55 13.14 -29.94
CA SER A 166 3.45 14.02 -29.48
C SER A 166 3.74 14.73 -28.14
N LEU A 167 4.72 14.25 -27.38
CA LEU A 167 4.98 14.77 -26.03
C LEU A 167 5.78 16.08 -26.07
N THR A 168 6.70 16.24 -27.02
CA THR A 168 7.54 17.44 -27.17
C THR A 168 6.74 18.72 -27.39
N ALA A 169 5.69 18.66 -28.20
CA ALA A 169 4.79 19.81 -28.46
C ALA A 169 4.01 20.28 -27.20
N HIS A 170 3.79 19.39 -26.23
CA HIS A 170 3.10 19.72 -24.98
C HIS A 170 4.05 20.13 -23.83
N LEU A 171 5.35 19.85 -23.95
CA LEU A 171 6.32 20.17 -22.89
C LEU A 171 6.46 21.68 -22.70
N ASP A 172 6.51 22.46 -23.77
CA ASP A 172 6.67 23.92 -23.70
C ASP A 172 5.43 24.62 -23.12
N ARG A 173 4.24 24.00 -23.23
CA ARG A 173 3.02 24.48 -22.58
C ARG A 173 2.95 24.09 -21.10
N THR A 174 3.58 22.99 -20.72
CA THR A 174 3.48 22.41 -19.37
C THR A 174 4.61 22.88 -18.46
N VAL A 175 5.80 23.10 -19.01
CA VAL A 175 7.01 23.55 -18.29
C VAL A 175 7.35 24.95 -18.76
N ILE A 176 7.02 25.94 -17.94
CA ILE A 176 7.40 27.33 -18.15
C ILE A 176 8.77 27.53 -17.52
N ASN A 177 9.79 27.73 -18.34
CA ASN A 177 11.14 28.00 -17.87
C ASN A 177 11.25 29.47 -17.45
N LEU A 178 11.40 29.70 -16.14
CA LEU A 178 11.59 31.03 -15.57
C LEU A 178 13.07 31.42 -15.41
N SER A 179 13.99 30.51 -15.77
CA SER A 179 15.43 30.74 -15.69
C SER A 179 16.02 31.20 -17.04
N SER A 180 17.14 31.90 -17.01
CA SER A 180 17.88 32.33 -18.20
C SER A 180 18.60 31.18 -18.94
N ARG A 181 18.64 29.99 -18.35
CA ARG A 181 19.29 28.81 -18.93
C ARG A 181 18.30 28.02 -19.80
N THR A 182 18.70 27.62 -20.99
CA THR A 182 17.89 26.76 -21.86
C THR A 182 17.81 25.33 -21.30
N LEU A 183 16.58 24.80 -21.19
CA LEU A 183 16.34 23.47 -20.66
C LEU A 183 16.37 22.42 -21.77
N ASN A 184 17.06 21.31 -21.51
CA ASN A 184 17.10 20.16 -22.40
C ASN A 184 15.75 19.39 -22.35
N ASN A 185 15.43 18.65 -23.42
CA ASN A 185 14.18 17.89 -23.52
C ASN A 185 14.01 16.87 -22.39
N MET A 186 15.10 16.26 -21.93
CA MET A 186 15.07 15.36 -20.77
C MET A 186 14.78 16.10 -19.46
N GLU A 187 15.33 17.30 -19.27
CA GLU A 187 15.06 18.14 -18.10
C GLU A 187 13.59 18.61 -18.10
N LYS A 188 13.08 19.03 -19.26
CA LYS A 188 11.65 19.36 -19.46
C LYS A 188 10.74 18.17 -19.15
N LEU A 189 11.10 16.95 -19.56
CA LEU A 189 10.33 15.74 -19.27
C LEU A 189 10.27 15.42 -17.77
N VAL A 190 11.37 15.65 -17.06
CA VAL A 190 11.42 15.47 -15.60
C VAL A 190 10.59 16.53 -14.90
N LEU A 191 10.70 17.80 -15.32
CA LEU A 191 9.93 18.92 -14.76
C LEU A 191 8.43 18.82 -15.04
N ALA A 192 8.02 18.31 -16.20
CA ALA A 192 6.63 18.08 -16.55
C ALA A 192 5.92 17.07 -15.63
N LYS A 193 6.69 16.24 -14.91
CA LYS A 193 6.15 15.33 -13.88
C LYS A 193 5.86 16.03 -12.56
N GLY A 194 6.08 17.35 -12.48
CA GLY A 194 5.62 18.21 -11.39
C GLY A 194 6.49 18.24 -10.14
N LEU A 195 7.45 17.30 -9.99
CA LEU A 195 8.44 17.21 -8.88
C LEU A 195 7.92 17.60 -7.47
N ASN A 196 6.62 17.46 -7.17
CA ASN A 196 5.96 18.02 -5.97
C ASN A 196 6.17 19.54 -5.73
N TYR A 197 6.67 20.30 -6.71
CA TYR A 197 6.94 21.74 -6.62
C TYR A 197 5.94 22.58 -7.43
N VAL A 198 4.69 22.12 -7.56
CA VAL A 198 3.65 22.92 -8.23
C VAL A 198 3.37 24.14 -7.35
N PRO A 199 3.60 25.38 -7.84
CA PRO A 199 3.22 26.57 -7.10
C PRO A 199 1.70 26.56 -6.94
N THR A 200 1.25 26.30 -5.71
CA THR A 200 -0.17 26.31 -5.40
C THR A 200 -0.67 27.74 -5.54
N PRO A 201 -1.72 27.99 -6.34
CA PRO A 201 -2.27 29.33 -6.46
C PRO A 201 -2.71 29.81 -5.08
N LYS A 202 -2.30 31.03 -4.70
CA LYS A 202 -2.56 31.61 -3.36
C LYS A 202 -4.06 31.76 -3.07
N HIS A 203 -4.86 31.86 -4.13
CA HIS A 203 -6.30 32.01 -4.06
C HIS A 203 -6.97 31.07 -5.07
N VAL A 204 -8.14 30.57 -4.72
CA VAL A 204 -8.99 29.85 -5.68
C VAL A 204 -9.44 30.83 -6.77
N PRO A 205 -9.34 30.48 -8.06
CA PRO A 205 -9.80 31.34 -9.15
C PRO A 205 -11.33 31.28 -9.25
N ILE A 206 -12.01 31.87 -8.27
CA ILE A 206 -13.47 31.84 -8.11
C ILE A 206 -14.18 32.31 -9.39
N LEU A 207 -13.68 33.37 -10.02
CA LEU A 207 -14.25 33.93 -11.25
C LEU A 207 -14.22 32.94 -12.42
N ASN A 208 -13.13 32.17 -12.56
CA ASN A 208 -13.02 31.17 -13.63
C ASN A 208 -13.96 29.99 -13.41
N ILE A 209 -14.20 29.65 -12.15
CA ILE A 209 -15.16 28.59 -11.78
C ILE A 209 -16.58 29.07 -12.11
N PHE A 210 -16.95 30.28 -11.70
CA PHE A 210 -18.25 30.85 -12.02
C PHE A 210 -18.48 31.01 -13.53
N SER A 211 -17.49 31.53 -14.27
CA SER A 211 -17.65 31.70 -15.72
C SER A 211 -17.82 30.35 -16.44
N SER A 212 -17.08 29.32 -16.03
CA SER A 212 -17.23 27.97 -16.57
C SER A 212 -18.59 27.35 -16.22
N VAL A 213 -19.09 27.60 -15.00
CA VAL A 213 -20.38 27.08 -14.54
C VAL A 213 -21.52 27.80 -15.24
N GLU A 214 -21.48 29.13 -15.35
CA GLU A 214 -22.51 29.90 -16.06
C GLU A 214 -22.60 29.49 -17.53
N ALA A 215 -21.46 29.30 -18.20
CA ALA A 215 -21.43 28.81 -19.57
C ALA A 215 -22.08 27.41 -19.71
N ALA A 216 -22.00 26.57 -18.68
CA ALA A 216 -22.64 25.25 -18.66
C ALA A 216 -24.13 25.30 -18.27
N LEU A 217 -24.53 26.29 -17.46
CA LEU A 217 -25.90 26.48 -16.97
C LEU A 217 -26.81 27.20 -17.97
N ASP A 218 -26.26 27.84 -19.01
CA ASP A 218 -27.02 28.53 -20.06
C ASP A 218 -28.07 27.65 -20.74
N LYS A 219 -27.82 26.33 -20.79
CA LYS A 219 -28.72 25.33 -21.41
C LYS A 219 -29.68 24.64 -20.43
N VAL A 220 -29.66 25.00 -19.15
CA VAL A 220 -30.44 24.35 -18.08
C VAL A 220 -31.64 25.21 -17.70
N ASP A 221 -32.72 24.56 -17.26
CA ASP A 221 -33.89 25.27 -16.73
C ASP A 221 -33.52 26.21 -15.57
N LYS A 222 -34.12 27.41 -15.57
CA LYS A 222 -33.73 28.54 -14.72
C LYS A 222 -33.83 28.22 -13.23
N CYS A 223 -34.84 27.45 -12.83
CA CYS A 223 -35.04 27.04 -11.44
C CYS A 223 -33.90 26.14 -10.95
N LYS A 224 -33.52 25.13 -11.75
CA LYS A 224 -32.41 24.22 -11.41
C LYS A 224 -31.05 24.91 -11.51
N ALA A 225 -30.87 25.80 -12.48
CA ALA A 225 -29.66 26.61 -12.60
C ALA A 225 -29.45 27.50 -11.36
N ASN A 226 -30.52 28.11 -10.83
CA ASN A 226 -30.43 28.91 -9.60
C ASN A 226 -30.10 28.08 -8.36
N GLU A 227 -30.66 26.87 -8.25
CA GLU A 227 -30.30 25.95 -7.16
C GLU A 227 -28.80 25.59 -7.20
N ILE A 228 -28.27 25.30 -8.38
CA ILE A 228 -26.84 25.00 -8.60
C ILE A 228 -25.97 26.22 -8.31
N ARG A 229 -26.37 27.44 -8.73
CA ARG A 229 -25.68 28.70 -8.40
C ARG A 229 -25.57 28.91 -6.90
N CYS A 230 -26.67 28.72 -6.17
CA CYS A 230 -26.70 28.85 -4.72
C CYS A 230 -25.80 27.81 -4.03
N ALA A 231 -25.85 26.55 -4.47
CA ALA A 231 -25.01 25.49 -3.90
C ALA A 231 -23.51 25.78 -4.11
N ILE A 232 -23.11 26.19 -5.32
CA ILE A 232 -21.72 26.49 -5.65
C ILE A 232 -21.23 27.73 -4.91
N SER A 233 -22.06 28.78 -4.83
CA SER A 233 -21.73 30.00 -4.07
C SER A 233 -21.52 29.69 -2.59
N ASN A 234 -22.38 28.88 -1.99
CA ASN A 234 -22.27 28.48 -0.59
C ASN A 234 -20.98 27.68 -0.32
N VAL A 235 -20.58 26.79 -1.24
CA VAL A 235 -19.35 26.01 -1.10
C VAL A 235 -18.12 26.89 -1.28
N LEU A 236 -18.06 27.71 -2.33
CA LEU A 236 -16.89 28.55 -2.64
C LEU A 236 -16.66 29.68 -1.64
N LEU A 237 -17.73 30.23 -1.05
CA LEU A 237 -17.65 31.27 -0.02
C LEU A 237 -17.41 30.70 1.39
N SER A 238 -17.60 29.39 1.58
CA SER A 238 -17.28 28.74 2.86
C SER A 238 -15.76 28.71 3.10
N ARG A 239 -15.35 28.79 4.38
CA ARG A 239 -13.94 28.75 4.82
C ARG A 239 -13.17 27.48 4.40
N ALA A 240 -13.84 26.48 3.82
CA ALA A 240 -13.27 25.20 3.41
C ALA A 240 -12.45 25.25 2.10
N CYS A 241 -12.63 26.29 1.27
CA CYS A 241 -11.99 26.38 -0.06
C CYS A 241 -10.61 27.06 -0.07
N GLN A 242 -10.02 27.42 1.07
CA GLN A 242 -8.68 28.02 1.07
C GLN A 242 -7.62 26.94 0.75
N PRO A 243 -6.80 27.12 -0.31
CA PRO A 243 -5.78 26.16 -0.65
C PRO A 243 -4.75 26.10 0.48
N LYS A 244 -4.49 24.91 1.02
CA LYS A 244 -3.40 24.70 1.97
C LYS A 244 -2.08 24.96 1.25
N LEU A 245 -1.40 26.04 1.61
CA LEU A 245 -0.08 26.37 1.08
C LEU A 245 0.90 25.25 1.43
N ASN A 246 1.65 24.76 0.44
CA ASN A 246 2.85 23.99 0.69
C ASN A 246 3.84 24.90 1.43
N GLN A 247 4.23 24.53 2.65
CA GLN A 247 5.16 25.32 3.45
C GLN A 247 6.54 25.34 2.79
N LEU A 248 6.84 26.39 2.02
CA LEU A 248 8.20 26.81 1.74
C LEU A 248 8.57 27.92 2.73
N ARG A 249 9.05 27.51 3.90
CA ARG A 249 9.71 28.41 4.85
C ARG A 249 11.10 27.85 5.13
N SER A 250 12.08 28.19 4.29
CA SER A 250 13.36 28.79 4.70
C SER A 250 14.28 28.97 3.47
N ASN A 251 14.84 30.18 3.35
CA ASN A 251 16.20 30.46 2.87
C ASN A 251 16.48 30.27 1.37
N PHE A 252 16.16 31.30 0.57
CA PHE A 252 17.06 31.70 -0.50
C PHE A 252 17.70 33.02 -0.10
N GLY A 253 18.99 32.95 0.18
CA GLY A 253 19.81 34.05 0.65
C GLY A 253 19.81 35.20 -0.32
N THR A 254 19.57 36.38 0.23
CA THR A 254 19.97 37.66 -0.31
C THR A 254 21.50 37.68 -0.37
N THR A 255 22.09 37.51 -1.55
CA THR A 255 23.42 38.04 -1.82
C THR A 255 23.26 39.14 -2.85
N VAL A 256 23.12 40.35 -2.31
CA VAL A 256 23.55 41.59 -2.94
C VAL A 256 25.07 41.57 -2.92
N VAL A 257 25.69 41.52 -4.10
CA VAL A 257 26.78 42.40 -4.55
C VAL A 257 26.62 42.56 -6.05
#